data_AF-A0A7S1R8A6-F1
#
_entry.id   AF-A0A7S1R8A6-F1
#
_cell.length_a   1.000
_cell.length_b   1.000
_cell.length_c   1.000
_cell.angle_alpha   90.00
_cell.angle_beta   90.00
_cell.angle_gamma   90.00
#
_symmetry.space_group_name_H-M   'P 1'
#
loop_
_entity.id
_entity.type
_entity.pdbx_description
1 polymer ?
#
loop_
_entity_poly.entity_id
_entity_poly.type
_entity_poly.pdbx_seq_one_letter_code
_entity_poly.pdbx_strand_id
1 'polypeptide(L)'
;GWHADDERLFQGNFRDIRIISLSFGQKRKFELRTNWPDDNGDRRNTVRKILLGNGDLMTMEGMTQKHFQHRVPKEGRSEGPRINLTWRWVLKHNPRCPAGRSR
;
A
#
# COMPACT_ATOMS: atom_id res chain seq x y z
N GLY A 1 -0.60 -9.64 6.08
CA GLY A 1 -1.42 -9.12 7.19
C GLY A 1 -1.60 -7.63 7.01
N TRP A 2 -1.90 -6.87 8.08
CA TRP A 2 -1.76 -5.41 8.04
C TRP A 2 -0.29 -5.03 7.87
N HIS A 3 0.01 -4.13 6.94
CA HIS A 3 1.37 -3.65 6.67
C HIS A 3 1.33 -2.27 6.00
N ALA A 4 2.48 -1.62 5.91
CA ALA A 4 2.70 -0.46 5.07
C ALA A 4 3.93 -0.73 4.20
N ASP A 5 4.04 -0.04 3.06
CA ASP A 5 5.24 -0.10 2.18
C ASP A 5 6.30 0.87 2.72
N ASP A 6 6.76 0.63 3.95
CA ASP A 6 7.61 1.53 4.73
C ASP A 6 9.10 1.13 4.72
N GLU A 7 9.47 0.24 3.80
CA GLU A 7 10.85 -0.19 3.66
C GLU A 7 11.78 1.00 3.38
N ARG A 8 12.97 0.96 3.99
CA ARG A 8 13.97 2.03 3.90
C ARG A 8 14.32 2.39 2.46
N LEU A 9 14.19 1.46 1.51
CA LEU A 9 14.49 1.68 0.10
C LEU A 9 13.48 2.64 -0.59
N PHE A 10 12.24 2.70 -0.11
CA PHE A 10 11.20 3.59 -0.61
C PHE A 10 11.18 4.93 0.13
N GLN A 11 11.66 4.99 1.38
CA GLN A 11 11.64 6.21 2.22
C GLN A 11 10.23 6.72 2.59
N GLY A 12 9.20 5.86 2.53
CA GLY A 12 7.79 6.25 2.77
C GLY A 12 7.46 6.77 4.18
N ASN A 13 8.33 6.54 5.17
CA ASN A 13 8.21 7.10 6.52
C ASN A 13 8.70 8.55 6.62
N PHE A 14 9.51 9.01 5.67
CA PHE A 14 10.23 10.29 5.74
C PHE A 14 9.80 11.31 4.68
N ARG A 15 9.15 10.86 3.60
CA ARG A 15 8.68 11.73 2.52
C ARG A 15 7.47 11.14 1.82
N ASP A 16 6.81 12.00 1.05
CA ASP A 16 5.78 11.58 0.10
C ASP A 16 6.38 10.61 -0.92
N ILE A 17 5.67 9.50 -1.11
CA ILE A 17 5.93 8.54 -2.16
C ILE A 17 4.64 8.19 -2.89
N ARG A 18 4.71 8.15 -4.21
CA ARG A 18 3.61 7.66 -5.05
C ARG A 18 3.78 6.18 -5.29
N ILE A 19 2.80 5.39 -4.87
CA ILE A 19 2.67 3.97 -5.18
C ILE A 19 1.46 3.78 -6.08
N ILE A 20 1.64 3.04 -7.16
CA ILE A 20 0.58 2.77 -8.14
C ILE A 20 0.26 1.28 -8.08
N SER A 21 -1.01 0.94 -7.92
CA SER A 21 -1.49 -0.43 -7.81
C SER A 21 -2.55 -0.69 -8.87
N LEU A 22 -2.31 -1.63 -9.79
CA LEU A 22 -3.25 -2.05 -10.82
C LEU A 22 -3.75 -3.46 -10.53
N SER A 23 -5.06 -3.64 -10.50
CA SER A 23 -5.71 -4.92 -10.19
C SER A 23 -6.26 -5.62 -11.44
N PHE A 24 -6.04 -6.93 -11.54
CA PHE A 24 -6.63 -7.78 -12.58
C PHE A 24 -7.32 -9.00 -11.97
N GLY A 25 -8.39 -9.47 -12.62
CA GLY A 25 -9.15 -10.64 -12.21
C GLY A 25 -10.17 -10.34 -11.10
N GLN A 26 -10.28 -11.25 -10.14
CA GLN A 26 -11.35 -11.23 -9.14
C GLN A 26 -11.29 -9.99 -8.24
N LYS A 27 -12.46 -9.37 -8.05
CA LYS A 27 -12.63 -8.23 -7.14
C LYS A 27 -12.30 -8.61 -5.70
N ARG A 28 -11.53 -7.77 -5.01
CA ARG A 28 -11.15 -7.96 -3.60
C ARG A 28 -11.29 -6.67 -2.81
N LYS A 29 -11.54 -6.81 -1.52
CA LYS A 29 -11.45 -5.70 -0.57
C LYS A 29 -9.99 -5.33 -0.33
N PHE A 30 -9.68 -4.05 -0.47
CA PHE A 30 -8.49 -3.41 0.05
C PHE A 30 -8.90 -2.63 1.29
N GLU A 31 -8.33 -3.00 2.43
CA GLU A 31 -8.63 -2.37 3.70
C GLU A 31 -7.49 -1.43 4.08
N LEU A 32 -7.82 -0.21 4.52
CA LEU A 32 -6.91 0.82 4.97
C LEU A 32 -7.30 1.26 6.37
N ARG A 33 -6.35 1.33 7.31
CA ARG A 33 -6.57 1.81 8.68
C ARG A 33 -5.51 2.82 9.08
N THR A 34 -5.86 3.76 9.94
CA THR A 34 -4.90 4.69 10.55
C THR A 34 -3.98 3.96 11.52
N ASN A 35 -2.77 4.48 11.72
CA ASN A 35 -1.83 4.03 12.76
C ASN A 35 -2.01 4.81 14.07
N TRP A 36 -2.77 5.90 14.03
CA TRP A 36 -2.96 6.85 15.13
C TRP A 36 -4.37 6.73 15.71
N PRO A 37 -4.57 7.09 17.00
CA PRO A 37 -5.90 7.22 17.59
C PRO A 37 -6.75 8.23 16.82
N ASP A 38 -8.07 8.10 16.88
CA ASP A 38 -8.96 9.14 16.40
C ASP A 38 -9.01 10.34 17.38
N ASP A 39 -9.75 11.39 17.00
CA ASP A 39 -9.89 12.62 17.79
C ASP A 39 -10.50 12.40 19.19
N ASN A 40 -11.17 11.26 19.40
CA ASN A 40 -11.73 10.87 20.70
C ASN A 40 -10.75 10.03 21.54
N GLY A 41 -9.51 9.88 21.09
CA GLY A 41 -8.52 9.02 21.73
C GLY A 41 -8.82 7.54 21.57
N ASP A 42 -9.83 7.16 20.78
CA ASP A 42 -10.17 5.78 20.53
C ASP A 42 -9.22 5.23 19.46
N ARG A 43 -8.47 4.19 19.83
CA ARG A 43 -7.62 3.43 18.91
C ARG A 43 -8.44 2.49 18.02
N ARG A 44 -9.78 2.57 18.05
CA ARG A 44 -10.68 1.91 17.09
C ARG A 44 -10.47 2.49 15.70
N ASN A 45 -9.37 2.03 15.11
CA ASN A 45 -9.00 2.08 13.71
C ASN A 45 -10.24 2.02 12.81
N THR A 46 -10.66 3.18 12.30
CA THR A 46 -11.73 3.21 11.28
C THR A 46 -11.16 2.59 10.01
N VAL A 47 -11.44 1.30 9.82
CA VAL A 47 -11.02 0.57 8.62
C VAL A 47 -11.85 1.04 7.45
N ARG A 48 -11.22 1.79 6.54
CA ARG A 48 -11.80 2.11 5.23
C ARG A 48 -11.65 0.90 4.31
N LYS A 49 -12.71 0.61 3.55
CA LYS A 49 -12.75 -0.53 2.62
C LYS A 49 -12.95 -0.01 1.20
N ILE A 50 -12.06 -0.39 0.31
CA ILE A 50 -12.09 -0.06 -1.10
C ILE A 50 -12.25 -1.38 -1.86
N LEU A 51 -13.22 -1.47 -2.76
CA LEU A 51 -13.38 -2.65 -3.61
C LEU A 51 -12.61 -2.43 -4.90
N LEU A 52 -11.59 -3.24 -5.16
CA LEU A 52 -10.78 -3.20 -6.38
C LEU A 52 -11.10 -4.40 -7.25
N GLY A 53 -11.69 -4.15 -8.41
CA GLY A 53 -12.01 -5.09 -9.48
C GLY A 53 -10.94 -5.14 -10.59
N ASN A 54 -11.30 -5.82 -11.68
CA ASN A 54 -10.45 -5.95 -12.85
C ASN A 54 -10.31 -4.60 -13.59
N GLY A 55 -9.07 -4.16 -13.81
CA GLY A 55 -8.74 -2.89 -14.46
C GLY A 55 -8.66 -1.70 -13.52
N ASP A 56 -8.99 -1.87 -12.23
CA ASP A 56 -8.97 -0.75 -11.28
C ASP A 56 -7.53 -0.34 -10.94
N LEU A 57 -7.26 0.95 -11.11
CA LEU A 57 -6.01 1.62 -10.75
C LEU A 57 -6.21 2.39 -9.44
N MET A 58 -5.36 2.13 -8.46
CA MET A 58 -5.32 2.83 -7.18
C MET A 58 -3.96 3.46 -6.98
N THR A 59 -3.93 4.73 -6.56
CA THR A 59 -2.70 5.37 -6.08
C THR A 59 -2.73 5.53 -4.57
N MET A 60 -1.56 5.37 -3.95
CA MET A 60 -1.30 5.77 -2.58
C MET A 60 -0.27 6.89 -2.63
N GLU A 61 -0.64 8.06 -2.14
CA GLU A 61 0.13 9.30 -2.26
C GLU A 61 0.24 10.00 -0.91
N GLY A 62 1.11 11.01 -0.82
CA GLY A 62 1.40 11.68 0.43
C GLY A 62 2.13 10.76 1.41
N MET A 63 1.90 11.01 2.70
CA MET A 63 2.51 10.25 3.79
C MET A 63 1.72 8.96 4.12
N THR A 64 1.07 8.34 3.13
CA THR A 64 0.17 7.18 3.35
C THR A 64 0.88 6.05 4.10
N GLN A 65 2.12 5.71 3.73
CA GLN A 65 2.85 4.60 4.36
C GLN A 65 3.27 4.88 5.81
N LYS A 66 3.36 6.16 6.20
CA LYS A 66 3.64 6.57 7.58
C LYS A 66 2.38 6.48 8.47
N HIS A 67 1.26 6.97 7.95
CA HIS A 67 0.05 7.17 8.77
C HIS A 67 -0.97 6.03 8.67
N PHE A 68 -0.84 5.15 7.68
CA PHE A 68 -1.80 4.09 7.43
C PHE A 68 -1.14 2.74 7.24
N GLN A 69 -1.88 1.70 7.59
CA GLN A 69 -1.60 0.32 7.19
C GLN A 69 -2.71 -0.17 6.28
N HIS A 70 -2.35 -1.04 5.36
CA HIS A 70 -3.28 -1.68 4.46
C HIS A 70 -3.17 -3.21 4.47
N ARG A 71 -4.24 -3.86 4.01
CA ARG A 71 -4.27 -5.30 3.76
C ARG A 71 -5.31 -5.67 2.71
N VAL A 72 -5.14 -6.85 2.13
CA VAL A 72 -6.21 -7.58 1.44
C VAL A 72 -6.64 -8.72 2.38
N PRO A 73 -7.84 -8.66 3.00
CA PRO A 73 -8.30 -9.70 3.91
C PRO A 73 -8.56 -11.00 3.15
N LYS A 74 -8.43 -12.14 3.86
CA LYS A 74 -8.86 -13.44 3.31
C LYS A 74 -10.38 -13.43 3.16
N GLU A 75 -10.87 -13.76 1.98
CA GLU A 75 -12.30 -13.90 1.70
C GLU A 75 -12.64 -15.41 1.64
N GLY A 76 -13.68 -15.83 2.36
CA GLY A 76 -14.03 -17.25 2.51
C GLY A 76 -14.54 -17.91 1.22
N ARG A 77 -15.08 -17.14 0.27
CA ARG A 77 -15.45 -17.59 -1.07
C ARG A 77 -14.80 -16.66 -2.10
N SER A 78 -13.58 -16.98 -2.51
CA SER A 78 -12.96 -16.36 -3.67
C SER A 78 -13.49 -16.99 -4.95
N GLU A 79 -14.17 -16.22 -5.80
CA GLU A 79 -14.74 -16.69 -7.08
C GLU A 79 -13.72 -16.80 -8.23
N GLY A 80 -12.44 -16.49 -7.97
CA GLY A 80 -11.39 -16.53 -8.97
C GLY A 80 -10.05 -15.95 -8.51
N PRO A 81 -8.98 -16.09 -9.32
CA PRO A 81 -7.67 -15.53 -9.04
C PRO A 81 -7.65 -14.00 -9.19
N ARG A 82 -6.74 -13.34 -8.47
CA ARG A 82 -6.47 -11.89 -8.60
C ARG A 82 -4.97 -11.67 -8.72
N ILE A 83 -4.57 -10.85 -9.68
CA ILE A 83 -3.20 -10.37 -9.85
C ILE A 83 -3.18 -8.88 -9.51
N ASN A 84 -2.15 -8.44 -8.79
CA ASN A 84 -1.95 -7.02 -8.49
C ASN A 84 -0.53 -6.63 -8.87
N LEU A 85 -0.40 -5.61 -9.71
CA LEU A 85 0.88 -5.03 -10.08
C LEU A 85 1.06 -3.74 -9.27
N THR A 86 2.13 -3.69 -8.46
CA THR A 86 2.44 -2.51 -7.65
C THR A 86 3.74 -1.88 -8.12
N TRP A 87 3.67 -0.68 -8.68
CA TRP A 87 4.85 0.12 -9.03
C TRP A 87 5.25 0.98 -7.84
N ARG A 88 6.56 0.96 -7.56
CA ARG A 88 7.20 1.72 -6.49
C ARG A 88 8.50 2.32 -6.99
N TRP A 89 8.89 3.44 -6.39
CA TRP A 89 10.10 4.19 -6.74
C TRP A 89 11.17 3.86 -5.70
N VAL A 90 12.26 3.24 -6.15
CA VAL A 90 13.40 2.98 -5.27
C VAL A 90 14.19 4.27 -5.16
N LEU A 91 14.21 4.87 -3.97
CA LEU A 91 14.89 6.13 -3.70
C LEU A 91 16.23 5.90 -3.00
N LYS A 92 16.32 4.87 -2.16
CA LYS A 92 17.57 4.49 -1.48
C LYS A 92 18.06 3.15 -1.99
N HIS A 93 18.99 3.22 -2.93
CA HIS A 93 19.69 2.05 -3.43
C HIS A 93 20.79 1.57 -2.47
N ASN A 94 21.11 0.27 -2.51
CA ASN A 94 22.33 -0.25 -1.90
C ASN A 94 23.55 0.33 -2.65
N PRO A 95 24.69 0.62 -1.98
CA PRO A 95 25.94 1.05 -2.63
C PRO A 95 26.40 0.20 -3.85
N ARG A 96 26.02 -1.08 -3.92
CA ARG A 96 26.34 -1.97 -5.05
C ARG A 96 25.28 -1.97 -6.17
N CYS A 97 24.20 -1.22 -6.03
CA CYS A 97 23.12 -1.23 -7.01
C CYS A 97 23.57 -0.52 -8.31
N PRO A 98 23.49 -1.19 -9.48
CA PRO A 98 23.83 -0.57 -10.76
C PRO A 98 23.01 0.69 -11.05
N ALA A 99 21.71 0.68 -10.71
CA ALA A 99 20.81 1.82 -10.91
C ALA A 99 21.12 3.02 -10.00
N GLY A 100 21.80 2.81 -8.86
CA GLY A 100 22.19 3.88 -7.96
C GLY A 100 23.49 4.59 -8.34
N ARG A 101 24.26 4.02 -9.29
CA ARG A 101 25.55 4.57 -9.75
C ARG A 101 25.41 5.54 -10.92
N SER A 102 24.23 5.63 -11.54
CA SER A 102 23.99 6.45 -12.73
C SER A 102 23.58 7.90 -12.40
N ARG A 103 24.09 8.47 -11.30
CA ARG A 103 23.85 9.88 -10.92
C ARG A 103 25.15 10.66 -10.86
#